data_AF-A0A8T6LKA8-F1
#
_entry.id   AF-A0A8T6LKA8-F1
#
_cell.length_a   1.000
_cell.length_b   1.000
_cell.length_c   1.000
_cell.angle_alpha   90.00
_cell.angle_beta   90.00
_cell.angle_gamma   90.00
#
_symmetry.space_group_name_H-M   'P 1'
#
loop_
_entity.id
_entity.type
_entity.pdbx_description
1 polymer ?
#
loop_
_entity_poly.entity_id
_entity_poly.type
_entity_poly.pdbx_seq_one_letter_code
_entity_poly.pdbx_strand_id
1 'polypeptide(L)'
;MLPVIAGAAVYYAVFGGEHSMIEVGSARSQVRQEQRALDLLRAEVDSLTARADSLRNDPLTLERLVRERHGMIREGEILYRFADDVGAEEPDDSTGSR
;
A
#
# COMPACT_ATOMS: atom_id res chain seq x y z
N MET A 1 -43.90 19.58 -51.70
CA MET A 1 -43.81 19.44 -50.23
C MET A 1 -43.39 18.03 -49.81
N LEU A 2 -44.12 16.97 -50.21
CA LEU A 2 -43.73 15.57 -49.94
C LEU A 2 -42.27 15.18 -50.25
N PRO A 3 -41.67 15.53 -51.41
CA PRO A 3 -40.29 15.12 -51.70
C PRO A 3 -39.26 15.84 -50.83
N VAL A 4 -39.56 17.07 -50.40
CA VAL A 4 -38.69 17.85 -49.51
C VAL A 4 -38.71 17.24 -48.10
N ILE A 5 -39.89 16.84 -47.63
CA ILE A 5 -40.04 16.17 -46.33
C ILE A 5 -39.34 14.80 -46.35
N ALA A 6 -39.50 14.04 -47.44
CA ALA A 6 -38.81 12.76 -47.60
C ALA A 6 -37.28 12.93 -47.65
N GLY A 7 -36.79 13.94 -48.39
CA GLY A 7 -35.36 14.26 -48.44
C GLY A 7 -34.81 14.69 -47.08
N ALA A 8 -35.55 15.51 -46.34
CA ALA A 8 -35.18 15.93 -44.98
C ALA A 8 -35.18 14.74 -44.00
N ALA A 9 -36.13 13.81 -44.12
CA ALA A 9 -36.18 12.59 -43.30
C ALA A 9 -35.00 11.66 -43.59
N VAL A 10 -34.62 11.49 -44.86
CA VAL A 10 -33.44 10.71 -45.26
C VAL A 10 -32.16 11.39 -44.78
N TYR A 11 -32.04 12.70 -44.96
CA TYR A 11 -30.90 13.48 -44.46
C TYR A 11 -30.76 13.37 -42.93
N TYR A 12 -31.87 13.50 -42.19
CA TYR A 12 -31.86 13.35 -40.75
C TYR A 12 -31.57 11.91 -40.32
N ALA A 13 -31.99 10.89 -41.07
CA ALA A 13 -31.64 9.50 -40.78
C ALA A 13 -30.14 9.21 -41.00
N VAL A 14 -29.54 9.79 -42.05
CA VAL A 14 -28.12 9.60 -42.41
C VAL A 14 -27.18 10.45 -41.55
N PHE A 15 -27.57 11.68 -41.21
CA PHE A 15 -26.70 12.63 -40.49
C PHE A 15 -27.10 12.87 -39.03
N GLY A 16 -28.36 12.65 -38.66
CA GLY A 16 -28.91 12.93 -37.32
C GLY A 16 -29.32 11.68 -36.51
N GLY A 17 -29.37 10.50 -37.14
CA GLY A 17 -29.87 9.26 -36.54
C GLY A 17 -28.88 8.54 -35.62
N GLU A 18 -27.60 8.89 -35.68
CA GLU A 18 -26.53 8.10 -35.05
C GLU A 18 -26.23 8.49 -33.59
N HIS A 19 -26.86 9.55 -33.07
CA HIS A 19 -26.48 10.09 -31.76
C HIS A 19 -27.47 9.79 -30.62
N SER A 20 -28.66 9.22 -30.87
CA SER A 20 -29.69 9.13 -29.80
C SER A 20 -29.73 7.82 -29.01
N MET A 21 -29.30 6.68 -29.58
CA MET A 21 -29.44 5.37 -28.90
C MET A 21 -28.13 4.74 -28.43
N ILE A 22 -26.98 5.16 -28.97
CA ILE A 22 -25.66 4.64 -28.57
C ILE A 22 -25.14 5.37 -27.32
N GLU A 23 -25.57 6.61 -27.09
CA GLU A 23 -25.07 7.48 -26.02
C GLU A 23 -25.50 7.02 -24.61
N VAL A 24 -26.67 6.40 -24.45
CA VAL A 24 -27.12 5.83 -23.17
C VAL A 24 -26.26 4.63 -22.77
N GLY A 25 -25.81 3.83 -23.75
CA GLY A 25 -24.91 2.69 -23.53
C GLY A 25 -23.50 3.12 -23.16
N SER A 26 -22.97 4.14 -23.86
CA SER A 26 -21.63 4.68 -23.63
C SER A 26 -21.53 5.46 -22.32
N ALA A 27 -22.52 6.29 -21.97
CA ALA A 27 -22.58 6.98 -20.68
C ALA A 27 -22.64 5.98 -19.51
N ARG A 28 -23.43 4.91 -19.63
CA ARG A 28 -23.50 3.86 -18.61
C ARG A 28 -22.22 3.03 -18.53
N SER A 29 -21.45 2.92 -19.61
CA SER A 29 -20.15 2.25 -19.61
C SER A 29 -19.05 3.06 -18.93
N GLN A 30 -19.06 4.38 -19.10
CA GLN A 30 -18.14 5.31 -18.44
C GLN A 30 -18.39 5.32 -16.93
N VAL A 31 -19.65 5.45 -16.50
CA VAL A 31 -20.03 5.36 -15.07
C VAL A 31 -19.57 4.02 -14.47
N ARG A 32 -19.74 2.90 -15.18
CA ARG A 32 -19.29 1.59 -14.68
C ARG A 32 -17.77 1.46 -14.56
N GLN A 33 -16.99 2.09 -15.44
CA GLN A 33 -15.53 2.08 -15.32
C GLN A 33 -15.07 2.93 -14.14
N GLU A 34 -15.63 4.12 -13.98
CA GLU A 34 -15.36 5.01 -12.85
C GLU A 34 -15.69 4.32 -11.52
N GLN A 35 -16.85 3.65 -11.44
CA GLN A 35 -17.27 2.91 -10.25
C GLN A 35 -16.28 1.81 -9.87
N ARG A 36 -15.79 1.04 -10.86
CA ARG A 36 -14.81 -0.02 -10.62
C ARG A 36 -13.48 0.53 -10.12
N ALA A 37 -13.02 1.66 -10.67
CA ALA A 37 -11.80 2.30 -10.19
C ALA A 37 -11.94 2.77 -8.74
N LEU A 38 -13.09 3.36 -8.40
CA LEU A 38 -13.41 3.75 -7.02
C LEU A 38 -13.48 2.56 -6.07
N ASP A 39 -14.09 1.45 -6.49
CA ASP A 39 -14.21 0.25 -5.67
C ASP A 39 -12.84 -0.40 -5.41
N LEU A 40 -11.97 -0.44 -6.42
CA LEU A 40 -10.58 -0.91 -6.26
C LEU A 40 -9.81 -0.02 -5.28
N LEU A 41 -9.93 1.30 -5.41
CA LEU A 41 -9.22 2.24 -4.54
C LEU A 41 -9.71 2.15 -3.09
N ARG A 42 -11.02 1.96 -2.87
CA ARG A 42 -11.60 1.74 -1.55
C ARG A 42 -11.07 0.45 -0.92
N ALA A 43 -11.04 -0.64 -1.67
CA ALA A 43 -10.49 -1.90 -1.18
C ALA A 43 -9.02 -1.77 -0.79
N GLU A 44 -8.24 -0.98 -1.54
CA GLU A 44 -6.84 -0.71 -1.20
C GLU A 44 -6.72 0.11 0.09
N VAL A 45 -7.48 1.19 0.24
CA VAL A 45 -7.52 1.99 1.47
C VAL A 45 -7.93 1.15 2.68
N ASP A 46 -8.95 0.31 2.56
CA ASP A 46 -9.41 -0.57 3.64
C ASP A 46 -8.31 -1.56 4.02
N SER A 47 -7.62 -2.13 3.04
CA SER A 47 -6.51 -3.06 3.28
C SER A 47 -5.33 -2.41 4.01
N LEU A 48 -4.98 -1.18 3.62
CA LEU A 48 -3.89 -0.41 4.24
C LEU A 48 -4.26 0.00 5.67
N THR A 49 -5.50 0.41 5.89
CA THR A 49 -6.01 0.76 7.21
C THR A 49 -5.99 -0.45 8.14
N ALA A 50 -6.49 -1.60 7.69
CA ALA A 50 -6.45 -2.83 8.46
C ALA A 50 -5.02 -3.26 8.81
N ARG A 51 -4.06 -3.07 7.90
CA ARG A 51 -2.64 -3.36 8.15
C ARG A 51 -2.04 -2.38 9.17
N ALA A 52 -2.33 -1.09 9.05
CA ALA A 52 -1.89 -0.10 10.01
C ALA A 52 -2.45 -0.38 11.42
N ASP A 53 -3.73 -0.77 11.51
CA ASP A 53 -4.37 -1.13 12.76
C ASP A 53 -3.77 -2.41 13.35
N SER A 54 -3.49 -3.43 12.53
CA SER A 54 -2.80 -4.64 12.99
C SER A 54 -1.41 -4.33 13.55
N LEU A 55 -0.64 -3.46 12.90
CA LEU A 55 0.68 -3.06 13.39
C LEU A 55 0.59 -2.20 14.66
N ARG A 56 -0.44 -1.36 14.78
CA ARG A 56 -0.69 -0.56 15.97
C ARG A 56 -1.13 -1.40 17.15
N ASN A 57 -1.92 -2.44 16.90
CA ASN A 57 -2.41 -3.36 17.93
C ASN A 57 -1.37 -4.43 18.28
N ASP A 58 -0.33 -4.61 17.45
CA ASP A 58 0.81 -5.47 17.75
C ASP A 58 2.18 -4.75 17.70
N PRO A 59 2.40 -3.72 18.54
CA PRO A 59 3.70 -3.06 18.64
C PRO A 59 4.78 -3.98 19.20
N LEU A 60 4.39 -4.96 20.02
CA LEU A 60 5.32 -5.88 20.68
C LEU A 60 5.97 -6.84 19.69
N THR A 61 5.21 -7.35 18.71
CA THR A 61 5.80 -8.16 17.63
C THR A 61 6.73 -7.32 16.75
N LEU A 62 6.37 -6.07 16.45
CA LEU A 62 7.23 -5.17 15.69
C LEU A 62 8.53 -4.87 16.43
N GLU A 63 8.43 -4.56 17.72
CA GLU A 63 9.58 -4.34 18.60
C GLU A 63 10.49 -5.58 18.64
N ARG A 64 9.91 -6.77 18.82
CA ARG A 64 10.65 -8.01 18.86
C ARG A 64 11.41 -8.26 17.57
N LEU A 65 10.79 -8.05 16.41
CA LEU A 65 11.44 -8.20 15.10
C LEU A 65 12.61 -7.22 14.94
N VAL A 66 12.44 -5.98 15.40
CA VAL A 66 13.48 -4.96 15.39
C VAL A 66 14.65 -5.35 16.30
N ARG A 67 14.38 -5.85 17.52
CA ARG A 67 15.40 -6.35 18.45
C ARG A 67 16.17 -7.54 17.87
N GLU A 68 15.47 -8.50 17.26
CA GLU A 68 16.08 -9.70 16.68
C GLU A 68 16.97 -9.38 15.47
N ARG A 69 16.51 -8.49 14.56
CA ARG A 69 17.23 -8.19 13.32
C ARG A 69 18.32 -7.14 13.47
N HIS A 70 18.11 -6.15 14.34
CA HIS A 70 18.98 -4.97 14.44
C HIS A 70 19.65 -4.83 15.80
N GLY A 71 19.38 -5.71 16.78
CA GLY A 71 19.99 -5.65 18.11
C GLY A 71 19.68 -4.36 18.87
N MET A 72 18.58 -3.68 18.53
CA MET A 72 18.24 -2.39 19.11
C MET A 72 17.82 -2.56 20.58
N ILE A 73 18.26 -1.63 21.43
CA ILE A 73 17.88 -1.54 22.85
C ILE A 73 17.10 -0.25 23.10
N ARG A 74 16.18 -0.25 24.07
CA ARG A 74 15.49 0.99 24.46
C ARG A 74 16.38 1.88 25.33
N GLU A 75 16.03 3.17 25.36
CA GLU A 75 16.64 4.14 26.27
C GLU A 75 16.42 3.70 27.72
N GLY A 76 17.51 3.56 28.47
CA GLY A 76 17.50 3.03 29.86
C GLY A 76 17.70 1.52 30.00
N GLU A 77 17.80 0.75 28.91
CA GLU A 77 18.18 -0.67 28.96
C GLU A 77 19.71 -0.83 28.88
N ILE A 78 20.28 -1.81 29.59
CA ILE A 78 21.71 -2.14 29.58
C ILE A 78 21.91 -3.46 28.82
N LEU A 79 22.69 -3.42 27.73
CA LEU A 79 23.07 -4.61 26.97
C LEU A 79 24.29 -5.28 27.60
N TYR A 80 24.10 -6.46 28.20
CA TYR A 80 25.21 -7.30 28.63
C TYR A 80 25.69 -8.18 27.48
N ARG A 81 26.91 -7.95 27.02
CA ARG A 81 27.62 -8.85 26.12
C ARG A 81 28.61 -9.65 26.94
N PHE A 82 28.43 -10.96 27.00
CA PHE A 82 29.45 -11.84 27.54
C PHE A 82 30.64 -11.82 26.58
N ALA A 83 31.80 -11.37 27.05
CA ALA A 83 33.04 -11.59 26.33
C ALA A 83 33.33 -13.08 26.50
N ASP A 84 33.30 -13.84 25.41
CA ASP A 84 33.81 -15.21 25.40
C ASP A 84 35.32 -15.14 25.63
N ASP A 85 35.73 -15.13 26.89
CA ASP A 85 37.04 -15.54 27.44
C ASP A 85 38.32 -15.30 26.60
N VAL A 86 38.40 -14.23 25.80
CA VAL A 86 39.65 -13.76 25.17
C VAL A 86 40.16 -12.57 25.97
N GLY A 87 40.66 -12.86 27.16
CA GLY A 87 41.26 -11.83 28.01
C GLY A 87 41.17 -12.07 29.50
N ALA A 88 41.17 -13.33 29.96
CA ALA A 88 41.78 -13.61 31.26
C ALA A 88 43.28 -13.31 31.13
N GLU A 89 43.64 -12.02 31.16
CA GLU A 89 45.00 -11.57 31.45
C GLU A 89 45.33 -12.12 32.84
N GLU A 90 46.08 -13.21 32.80
CA GLU A 90 46.75 -13.82 33.93
C GLU A 90 47.49 -12.70 34.70
N PRO A 91 47.26 -12.53 36.01
CA PRO A 91 47.96 -11.52 36.77
C PRO A 91 49.45 -11.89 36.77
N ASP A 92 50.27 -11.03 36.15
CA ASP A 92 51.73 -11.12 36.14
C ASP A 92 52.28 -11.08 37.58
N ASP A 93 52.46 -12.26 38.15
CA ASP A 93 53.11 -12.51 39.44
C ASP A 93 54.65 -12.38 39.28
N SER A 94 55.12 -11.15 39.00
CA SER A 94 56.55 -10.84 38.90
C SER A 94 57.03 -9.71 39.83
N THR A 95 56.33 -9.45 40.94
CA THR A 95 56.89 -8.65 42.04
C THR A 95 57.37 -9.55 43.18
N GLY A 96 58.49 -10.23 42.93
CA GLY A 96 59.10 -11.11 43.92
C GLY A 96 60.55 -11.48 43.60
N SER A 97 61.48 -10.51 43.54
CA SER A 97 62.89 -10.67 43.95
C SER A 97 63.80 -9.51 43.53
N ARG A 98 64.20 -8.70 44.52
CA ARG A 98 65.57 -8.26 44.86
C ARG A 98 65.60 -6.86 45.44
#